data_AF-A0A9E7GBZ7-F1
#
_entry.id   AF-A0A9E7GBZ7-F1
#
_cell.length_a   1.000
_cell.length_b   1.000
_cell.length_c   1.000
_cell.angle_alpha   90.00
_cell.angle_beta   90.00
_cell.angle_gamma   90.00
#
_symmetry.space_group_name_H-M   'P 1'
#
loop_
_entity.id
_entity.type
_entity.pdbx_description
1 polymer ?
#
loop_
_entity_poly.entity_id
_entity_poly.type
_entity_poly.pdbx_seq_one_letter_code
_entity_poly.pdbx_strand_id
1 'polypeptide(L)'
;MPLRYVSGLQRSSFSILDMYEALADVLPDLQTLYAGDPKDLLCEEAEGILTRLGDAVKGTLMEFGNAIQKEPSRKPTQGGEIHPMTRYVMNYVKLLVVYNDTLNLLLDDGVCGSDQDRSEGCENRSTNGENLESMTPLGRRMLLIISYLETNLDEKSKVYEDGAMRYIFLMNNILYIVNKVKDSELGKLLGDDWIRKHRSQIRQYATSYLRTSWTKVLSCLKDDGYASGSSSSVSKVALKEKFKNFNLAFEEIYRVQTTWKVPDPQLREELRISISEKVIPAYRSFMGRFGSQLEGGRHATKYIKYMPDDLEYHLSDLFEGLLGLTPRKSLVRGRAQV
;
A
#
# COMPACT_ATOMS: atom_id res chain seq x y z
N MET A 1 11.46 11.22 14.15
CA MET A 1 11.23 12.68 14.20
C MET A 1 9.73 12.85 14.34
N PRO A 2 9.19 13.44 15.41
CA PRO A 2 7.76 13.31 15.69
C PRO A 2 6.94 14.03 14.63
N LEU A 3 5.80 13.45 14.24
CA LEU A 3 4.77 14.02 13.35
C LEU A 3 4.47 15.51 13.62
N ARG A 4 4.75 15.99 14.83
CA ARG A 4 4.69 17.41 15.22
C ARG A 4 5.57 18.34 14.38
N TYR A 5 6.80 17.94 14.05
CA TYR A 5 7.70 18.75 13.22
C TYR A 5 7.14 18.88 11.80
N VAL A 6 6.73 17.74 11.23
CA VAL A 6 6.12 17.70 9.90
C VAL A 6 4.82 18.52 9.86
N SER A 7 4.02 18.49 10.95
CA SER A 7 2.81 19.32 11.08
C SER A 7 3.09 20.81 11.22
N GLY A 8 4.24 21.18 11.79
CA GLY A 8 4.71 22.57 11.82
C GLY A 8 5.03 23.07 10.42
N LEU A 9 5.75 22.26 9.63
CA LEU A 9 6.06 22.57 8.23
C LEU A 9 4.79 22.76 7.40
N GLN A 10 3.81 21.86 7.52
CA GLN A 10 2.53 21.98 6.82
C GLN A 10 1.81 23.30 7.12
N ARG A 11 1.69 23.67 8.40
CA ARG A 11 1.02 24.94 8.79
C ARG A 11 1.77 26.15 8.28
N SER A 12 3.10 26.11 8.36
CA SER A 12 3.95 27.18 7.85
C SER A 12 3.79 27.35 6.34
N SER A 13 3.80 26.26 5.56
CA SER A 13 3.66 26.32 4.11
C SER A 13 2.33 26.95 3.67
N PHE A 14 1.20 26.59 4.30
CA PHE A 14 -0.08 27.20 3.95
C PHE A 14 -0.14 28.69 4.31
N SER A 15 0.35 29.08 5.50
CA SER A 15 0.39 30.49 5.87
C SER A 15 1.26 31.31 4.90
N ILE A 16 2.38 30.76 4.41
CA ILE A 16 3.25 31.44 3.45
C ILE A 16 2.56 31.54 2.08
N LEU A 17 1.86 30.48 1.65
CA LEU A 17 1.06 30.50 0.41
C LEU A 17 -0.06 31.55 0.47
N ASP A 18 -0.80 31.61 1.57
CA ASP A 18 -1.87 32.60 1.74
C ASP A 18 -1.31 34.04 1.72
N MET A 19 -0.14 34.27 2.34
CA MET A 19 0.54 35.57 2.28
C MET A 19 1.05 35.90 0.86
N TYR A 20 1.53 34.90 0.13
CA TYR A 20 1.98 35.07 -1.24
C TYR A 20 0.82 35.47 -2.16
N GLU A 21 -0.30 34.75 -2.11
CA GLU A 21 -1.49 35.05 -2.92
C GLU A 21 -2.05 36.44 -2.59
N ALA A 22 -2.20 36.77 -1.31
CA ALA A 22 -2.69 38.09 -0.90
C ALA A 22 -1.82 39.25 -1.40
N LEU A 23 -0.49 39.08 -1.42
CA LEU A 23 0.42 40.10 -1.93
C LEU A 23 0.42 40.14 -3.47
N ALA A 24 0.35 38.99 -4.13
CA ALA A 24 0.29 38.88 -5.58
C ALA A 24 -0.98 39.51 -6.15
N ASP A 25 -2.11 39.35 -5.47
CA ASP A 25 -3.40 39.93 -5.85
C ASP A 25 -3.42 41.47 -5.75
N VAL A 26 -2.71 42.04 -4.77
CA VAL A 26 -2.69 43.49 -4.49
C VAL A 26 -1.61 44.21 -5.29
N LEU A 27 -0.60 43.49 -5.80
CA LEU A 27 0.52 44.08 -6.54
C LEU A 27 0.08 44.92 -7.77
N PRO A 28 -0.86 44.47 -8.63
CA PRO A 28 -1.34 45.26 -9.76
C PRO A 28 -2.02 46.57 -9.33
N ASP A 29 -2.76 46.55 -8.22
CA ASP A 29 -3.42 47.73 -7.67
C ASP A 29 -2.39 48.73 -7.12
N LEU A 30 -1.33 48.25 -6.45
CA LEU A 30 -0.21 49.10 -6.03
C LEU A 30 0.50 49.73 -7.23
N GLN A 31 0.69 48.97 -8.32
CA GLN A 31 1.26 49.49 -9.57
C GLN A 31 0.36 50.54 -10.26
N THR A 32 -0.94 50.57 -9.99
CA THR A 32 -1.84 51.57 -10.59
C THR A 32 -2.03 52.81 -9.71
N LEU A 33 -1.93 52.69 -8.38
CA LEU A 33 -2.19 53.76 -7.42
C LEU A 33 -1.06 54.79 -7.30
N TYR A 34 0.19 54.40 -7.56
CA TYR A 34 1.36 55.27 -7.43
C TYR A 34 1.97 55.65 -8.79
N ALA A 35 2.58 56.84 -8.85
CA ALA A 35 3.29 57.35 -10.03
C ALA A 35 4.65 57.98 -9.64
N GLY A 36 5.68 57.78 -10.47
CA GLY A 36 7.04 58.29 -10.27
C GLY A 36 7.92 57.42 -9.36
N ASP A 37 9.13 57.88 -9.01
CA ASP A 37 10.15 57.12 -8.26
C ASP A 37 9.68 56.39 -6.98
N PRO A 38 8.72 56.90 -6.16
CA PRO A 38 8.22 56.17 -4.99
C PRO A 38 7.44 54.89 -5.34
N LYS A 39 6.83 54.85 -6.53
CA LYS A 39 6.15 53.68 -7.06
C LYS A 39 7.16 52.55 -7.31
N ASP A 40 8.26 52.89 -7.97
CA ASP A 40 9.25 51.90 -8.41
C ASP A 40 9.90 51.24 -7.18
N LEU A 41 10.27 52.02 -6.17
CA LEU A 41 10.82 51.49 -4.91
C LEU A 41 9.83 50.58 -4.15
N LEU A 42 8.54 50.94 -4.09
CA LEU A 42 7.53 50.12 -3.41
C LEU A 42 7.21 48.84 -4.19
N CYS A 43 7.16 48.92 -5.51
CA CYS A 43 6.93 47.75 -6.36
C CYS A 43 8.11 46.79 -6.31
N GLU A 44 9.35 47.30 -6.37
CA GLU A 44 10.58 46.51 -6.23
C GLU A 44 10.63 45.79 -4.87
N GLU A 45 10.28 46.47 -3.78
CA GLU A 45 10.24 45.84 -2.45
C GLU A 45 9.14 44.76 -2.36
N ALA A 46 7.94 45.03 -2.92
CA ALA A 46 6.85 44.06 -2.93
C ALA A 46 7.18 42.82 -3.78
N GLU A 47 7.79 43.00 -4.95
CA GLU A 47 8.30 41.92 -5.80
C GLU A 47 9.42 41.14 -5.09
N GLY A 48 10.30 41.83 -4.36
CA GLY A 48 11.32 41.22 -3.51
C GLY A 48 10.72 40.34 -2.40
N ILE A 49 9.65 40.81 -1.74
CA ILE A 49 8.92 40.03 -0.73
C ILE A 49 8.25 38.82 -1.37
N LEU A 50 7.58 38.96 -2.52
CA LEU A 50 6.97 37.84 -3.25
C LEU A 50 8.00 36.76 -3.59
N THR A 51 9.17 37.16 -4.08
CA THR A 51 10.27 36.25 -4.41
C THR A 51 10.71 35.46 -3.16
N ARG A 52 10.91 36.15 -2.03
CA ARG A 52 11.30 35.52 -0.77
C ARG A 52 10.23 34.59 -0.19
N LEU A 53 8.94 34.94 -0.34
CA LEU A 53 7.82 34.07 0.04
C LEU A 53 7.79 32.82 -0.84
N GLY A 54 7.96 32.97 -2.14
CA GLY A 54 8.04 31.86 -3.10
C GLY A 54 9.19 30.90 -2.76
N ASP A 55 10.38 31.42 -2.51
CA ASP A 55 11.55 30.63 -2.10
C ASP A 55 11.31 29.89 -0.78
N ALA A 56 10.62 30.54 0.17
CA ALA A 56 10.24 29.89 1.43
C ALA A 56 9.24 28.74 1.21
N VAL A 57 8.27 28.86 0.29
CA VAL A 57 7.38 27.75 -0.10
C VAL A 57 8.19 26.60 -0.71
N LYS A 58 9.09 26.88 -1.66
CA LYS A 58 9.97 25.86 -2.26
C LYS A 58 10.80 25.13 -1.20
N GLY A 59 11.42 25.89 -0.31
CA GLY A 59 12.22 25.39 0.81
C GLY A 59 11.41 24.49 1.75
N THR A 60 10.23 24.94 2.19
CA THR A 60 9.38 24.15 3.09
C THR A 60 8.88 22.85 2.44
N LEU A 61 8.55 22.86 1.14
CA LEU A 61 8.21 21.64 0.41
C LEU A 61 9.40 20.67 0.30
N MET A 62 10.63 21.18 0.19
CA MET A 62 11.86 20.38 0.16
C MET A 62 12.18 19.76 1.50
N GLU A 63 12.11 20.56 2.56
CA GLU A 63 12.25 20.07 3.92
C GLU A 63 11.19 19.03 4.26
N PHE A 64 9.95 19.22 3.80
CA PHE A 64 8.88 18.25 3.98
C PHE A 64 9.21 16.89 3.32
N GLY A 65 9.62 16.89 2.05
CA GLY A 65 10.04 15.67 1.35
C GLY A 65 11.20 14.96 2.06
N ASN A 66 12.22 15.72 2.46
CA ASN A 66 13.37 15.21 3.23
C ASN A 66 12.95 14.63 4.58
N ALA A 67 12.01 15.27 5.28
CA ALA A 67 11.49 14.81 6.56
C ALA A 67 10.72 13.48 6.42
N ILE A 68 9.97 13.29 5.33
CA ILE A 68 9.32 12.01 5.03
C ILE A 68 10.38 10.92 4.84
N GLN A 69 11.37 11.17 3.99
CA GLN A 69 12.38 10.18 3.65
C GLN A 69 13.21 9.76 4.87
N LYS A 70 13.61 10.74 5.70
CA LYS A 70 14.45 10.55 6.89
C LYS A 70 13.68 10.11 8.13
N GLU A 71 12.37 9.89 8.06
CA GLU A 71 11.60 9.54 9.25
C GLU A 71 12.02 8.14 9.78
N PRO A 72 12.60 8.05 11.00
CA PRO A 72 13.22 6.82 11.52
C PRO A 72 12.27 5.93 12.35
N SER A 73 11.00 6.26 12.54
CA SER A 73 10.04 5.46 13.31
C SER A 73 9.84 4.11 12.64
N ARG A 74 10.45 3.09 13.24
CA ARG A 74 10.36 1.69 12.84
C ARG A 74 9.34 0.93 13.69
N LYS A 75 8.32 1.59 14.22
CA LYS A 75 7.25 0.88 14.94
C LYS A 75 6.33 0.20 13.92
N PRO A 76 6.25 -1.15 13.89
CA PRO A 76 5.32 -1.83 13.00
C PRO A 76 3.90 -1.42 13.37
N THR A 77 3.04 -1.20 12.38
CA THR A 77 1.62 -0.99 12.63
C THR A 77 1.01 -2.32 13.05
N GLN A 78 0.22 -2.30 14.13
CA GLN A 78 -0.49 -3.50 14.56
C GLN A 78 -1.39 -3.99 13.42
N GLY A 79 -1.35 -5.29 13.12
CA GLY A 79 -2.17 -5.90 12.08
C GLY A 79 -1.86 -5.43 10.64
N GLY A 80 -0.78 -4.66 10.40
CA GLY A 80 -0.40 -4.24 9.05
C GLY A 80 -1.28 -3.12 8.50
N GLU A 81 -1.97 -2.39 9.38
CA GLU A 81 -2.85 -1.28 9.02
C GLU A 81 -2.14 -0.15 8.27
N ILE A 82 -2.94 0.75 7.69
CA ILE A 82 -2.48 1.99 7.04
C ILE A 82 -1.66 2.81 8.04
N HIS A 83 -0.42 3.13 7.66
CA HIS A 83 0.50 3.87 8.50
C HIS A 83 0.01 5.32 8.69
N PRO A 84 0.10 5.91 9.90
CA PRO A 84 -0.32 7.29 10.15
C PRO A 84 0.37 8.32 9.23
N MET A 85 1.65 8.10 8.91
CA MET A 85 2.39 8.93 7.95
C MET A 85 1.73 8.93 6.57
N THR A 86 1.26 7.79 6.09
CA THR A 86 0.58 7.70 4.79
C THR A 86 -0.66 8.58 4.77
N ARG A 87 -1.46 8.55 5.84
CA ARG A 87 -2.65 9.42 5.96
C ARG A 87 -2.26 10.89 5.99
N TYR A 88 -1.26 11.22 6.79
CA TYR A 88 -0.79 12.57 6.99
C TYR A 88 -0.24 13.18 5.69
N VAL A 89 0.69 12.49 5.03
CA VAL A 89 1.30 12.96 3.77
C VAL A 89 0.26 13.09 2.67
N MET A 90 -0.62 12.10 2.49
CA MET A 90 -1.64 12.18 1.45
C MET A 90 -2.69 13.26 1.71
N ASN A 91 -3.01 13.55 2.97
CA ASN A 91 -3.89 14.68 3.29
C ASN A 91 -3.19 16.02 2.97
N TYR A 92 -1.90 16.15 3.27
CA TYR A 92 -1.16 17.36 2.92
C TYR A 92 -1.03 17.56 1.40
N VAL A 93 -0.61 16.52 0.68
CA VAL A 93 -0.53 16.50 -0.78
C VAL A 93 -1.88 16.87 -1.42
N LYS A 94 -2.99 16.33 -0.90
CA LYS A 94 -4.34 16.70 -1.37
C LYS A 94 -4.66 18.19 -1.17
N LEU A 95 -4.25 18.78 -0.05
CA LEU A 95 -4.49 20.20 0.26
C LEU A 95 -3.63 21.13 -0.61
N LEU A 96 -2.39 20.74 -0.92
CA LEU A 96 -1.52 21.54 -1.80
C LEU A 96 -2.10 21.72 -3.20
N VAL A 97 -2.85 20.74 -3.70
CA VAL A 97 -3.48 20.82 -5.02
C VAL A 97 -4.54 21.93 -5.12
N VAL A 98 -5.07 22.43 -4.00
CA VAL A 98 -5.95 23.60 -4.01
C VAL A 98 -5.22 24.84 -4.52
N TYR A 99 -3.92 24.95 -4.25
CA TYR A 99 -3.04 26.03 -4.68
C TYR A 99 -2.39 25.72 -6.04
N ASN A 100 -3.11 25.05 -6.94
CA ASN A 100 -2.53 24.52 -8.19
C ASN A 100 -1.82 25.58 -9.01
N ASP A 101 -2.50 26.71 -9.27
CA ASP A 101 -2.01 27.74 -10.18
C ASP A 101 -0.80 28.46 -9.59
N THR A 102 -0.94 28.89 -8.33
CA THR A 102 0.14 29.50 -7.52
C THR A 102 1.37 28.61 -7.43
N LEU A 103 1.20 27.32 -7.13
CA LEU A 103 2.32 26.40 -7.01
C LEU A 103 2.93 26.05 -8.37
N ASN A 104 2.17 26.02 -9.46
CA ASN A 104 2.76 25.83 -10.78
C ASN A 104 3.63 27.03 -11.16
N LEU A 105 3.18 28.26 -10.88
CA LEU A 105 3.98 29.47 -11.10
C LEU A 105 5.25 29.48 -10.26
N LEU A 106 5.12 29.19 -8.97
CA LEU A 106 6.25 29.16 -8.05
C LEU A 106 7.26 28.09 -8.43
N LEU A 107 6.81 26.85 -8.69
CA LEU A 107 7.67 25.71 -8.97
C LEU A 107 8.18 25.66 -10.40
N ASP A 108 7.72 26.56 -11.27
CA ASP A 108 8.30 26.73 -12.59
C ASP A 108 9.69 27.34 -12.45
N ASP A 109 10.72 26.50 -12.38
CA ASP A 109 12.10 26.94 -12.23
C ASP A 109 12.65 27.63 -13.51
N GLY A 110 11.82 27.88 -14.53
CA GLY A 110 12.21 28.59 -15.76
C GLY A 110 13.28 27.89 -16.59
N VAL A 111 13.77 26.71 -16.16
CA VAL A 111 14.74 25.90 -16.89
C VAL A 111 14.01 25.06 -17.96
N CYS A 112 13.49 25.77 -18.96
CA CYS A 112 13.45 25.20 -20.30
C CYS A 112 14.90 25.19 -20.83
N GLY A 113 15.58 24.04 -20.69
CA GLY A 113 16.78 23.71 -21.46
C GLY A 113 18.06 24.44 -21.07
N SER A 114 18.69 24.03 -19.98
CA SER A 114 20.15 24.08 -19.88
C SER A 114 20.68 22.68 -19.60
N ASP A 115 21.33 22.12 -20.63
CA ASP A 115 22.16 20.93 -20.58
C ASP A 115 23.29 21.11 -19.55
N GLN A 116 23.06 20.72 -18.29
CA GLN A 116 24.15 20.56 -17.32
C GLN A 116 23.76 19.64 -16.16
N ASP A 117 23.58 18.36 -16.47
CA ASP A 117 24.18 17.24 -15.72
C ASP A 117 23.75 15.91 -16.35
N ARG A 118 24.35 15.58 -17.51
CA ARG A 118 24.48 14.19 -17.94
C ARG A 118 25.76 13.63 -17.35
N SER A 119 25.67 13.19 -16.09
CA SER A 119 26.64 12.24 -15.53
C SER A 119 26.11 10.83 -15.74
N GLU A 120 26.93 10.03 -16.42
CA GLU A 120 26.69 8.68 -16.90
C GLU A 120 26.46 7.67 -15.76
N GLY A 121 25.48 6.78 -15.91
CA GLY A 121 25.40 5.58 -15.08
C GLY A 121 24.01 4.93 -14.99
N CYS A 122 23.92 3.72 -15.55
CA CYS A 122 22.83 2.74 -15.43
C CYS A 122 21.58 2.92 -16.31
N GLU A 123 21.64 2.26 -17.46
CA GLU A 123 20.50 1.88 -18.29
C GLU A 123 19.52 0.99 -17.50
N ASN A 124 18.44 1.61 -17.05
CA ASN A 124 17.13 0.98 -16.82
C ASN A 124 16.05 2.08 -16.77
N ARG A 125 16.02 2.96 -17.78
CA ARG A 125 14.98 3.98 -17.91
C ARG A 125 13.71 3.35 -18.49
N SER A 126 12.96 2.66 -17.63
CA SER A 126 11.56 2.29 -17.91
C SER A 126 10.74 3.58 -18.06
N THR A 127 10.08 3.79 -19.21
CA THR A 127 8.81 4.54 -19.50
C THR A 127 8.41 5.83 -18.75
N ASN A 128 9.18 6.31 -17.78
CA ASN A 128 8.86 7.45 -16.92
C ASN A 128 9.50 8.76 -17.43
N GLY A 129 10.40 8.71 -18.43
CA GLY A 129 11.08 9.89 -18.95
C GLY A 129 10.14 10.82 -19.73
N GLU A 130 9.35 10.25 -20.63
CA GLU A 130 8.45 11.00 -21.51
C GLU A 130 7.25 11.60 -20.77
N ASN A 131 6.74 10.91 -19.73
CA ASN A 131 5.64 11.42 -18.90
C ASN A 131 6.08 12.48 -17.89
N LEU A 132 7.38 12.59 -17.56
CA LEU A 132 7.86 13.59 -16.61
C LEU A 132 7.98 14.97 -17.26
N GLU A 133 8.33 15.02 -18.55
CA GLU A 133 8.48 16.25 -19.33
C GLU A 133 7.14 16.92 -19.65
N SER A 134 6.05 16.15 -19.74
CA SER A 134 4.69 16.65 -19.98
C SER A 134 3.94 17.04 -18.70
N MET A 135 4.48 16.72 -17.51
CA MET A 135 3.86 17.05 -16.23
C MET A 135 4.10 18.50 -15.82
N THR A 136 3.07 19.10 -15.22
CA THR A 136 3.20 20.42 -14.60
C THR A 136 4.26 20.40 -13.48
N PRO A 137 4.90 21.55 -13.16
CA PRO A 137 5.83 21.63 -12.04
C PRO A 137 5.26 21.08 -10.73
N LEU A 138 3.99 21.38 -10.44
CA LEU A 138 3.30 20.82 -9.28
C LEU A 138 3.15 19.29 -9.40
N GLY A 139 2.75 18.77 -10.56
CA GLY A 139 2.62 17.33 -10.80
C GLY A 139 3.92 16.58 -10.52
N ARG A 140 5.05 17.09 -11.05
CA ARG A 140 6.39 16.56 -10.78
C ARG A 140 6.72 16.58 -9.29
N ARG A 141 6.37 17.67 -8.59
CA ARG A 141 6.61 17.81 -7.15
C ARG A 141 5.78 16.83 -6.31
N MET A 142 4.50 16.68 -6.62
CA MET A 142 3.62 15.73 -5.93
C MET A 142 4.07 14.29 -6.16
N LEU A 143 4.46 13.94 -7.39
CA LEU A 143 5.02 12.63 -7.71
C LEU A 143 6.27 12.32 -6.86
N LEU A 144 7.17 13.30 -6.70
CA LEU A 144 8.38 13.15 -5.90
C LEU A 144 8.08 12.91 -4.41
N ILE A 145 7.16 13.70 -3.84
CA ILE A 145 6.74 13.55 -2.44
C ILE A 145 6.11 12.18 -2.20
N ILE A 146 5.24 11.72 -3.10
CA ILE A 146 4.62 10.39 -3.01
C ILE A 146 5.69 9.29 -3.12
N SER A 147 6.66 9.44 -4.03
CA SER A 147 7.78 8.48 -4.17
C SER A 147 8.64 8.39 -2.91
N TYR A 148 8.87 9.50 -2.21
CA TYR A 148 9.56 9.49 -0.91
C TYR A 148 8.76 8.76 0.16
N LEU A 149 7.44 8.95 0.18
CA LEU A 149 6.55 8.20 1.08
C LEU A 149 6.61 6.71 0.80
N GLU A 150 6.51 6.31 -0.47
CA GLU A 150 6.54 4.89 -0.89
C GLU A 150 7.86 4.22 -0.54
N THR A 151 8.98 4.89 -0.78
CA THR A 151 10.32 4.39 -0.41
C THR A 151 10.43 4.22 1.11
N ASN A 152 9.94 5.19 1.88
CA ASN A 152 9.94 5.13 3.33
C ASN A 152 9.02 4.00 3.87
N LEU A 153 7.90 3.74 3.20
CA LEU A 153 7.00 2.62 3.51
C LEU A 153 7.64 1.27 3.18
N ASP A 154 8.40 1.14 2.09
CA ASP A 154 9.16 -0.07 1.79
C ASP A 154 10.17 -0.38 2.90
N GLU A 155 10.93 0.62 3.35
CA GLU A 155 11.86 0.46 4.47
C GLU A 155 11.15 0.07 5.76
N LYS A 156 10.00 0.69 6.06
CA LYS A 156 9.18 0.33 7.24
C LYS A 156 8.61 -1.09 7.13
N SER A 157 8.31 -1.57 5.92
CA SER A 157 7.84 -2.93 5.71
C SER A 157 8.89 -3.97 6.14
N LYS A 158 10.19 -3.64 6.10
CA LYS A 158 11.28 -4.58 6.46
C LYS A 158 11.35 -4.93 7.94
N VAL A 159 10.60 -4.21 8.79
CA VAL A 159 10.56 -4.45 10.24
C VAL A 159 9.70 -5.66 10.61
N TYR A 160 8.75 -6.07 9.75
CA TYR A 160 7.94 -7.26 10.04
C TYR A 160 8.78 -8.53 9.91
N GLU A 161 8.74 -9.36 10.95
CA GLU A 161 9.40 -10.68 10.96
C GLU A 161 8.81 -11.61 9.89
N ASP A 162 7.48 -11.60 9.73
CA ASP A 162 6.80 -12.35 8.70
C ASP A 162 6.92 -11.63 7.34
N GLY A 163 7.62 -12.26 6.40
CA GLY A 163 7.79 -11.76 5.03
C GLY A 163 6.47 -11.53 4.28
N ALA A 164 5.42 -12.29 4.58
CA ALA A 164 4.10 -12.10 3.99
C ALA A 164 3.36 -10.88 4.54
N MET A 165 3.57 -10.56 5.82
CA MET A 165 2.99 -9.39 6.48
C MET A 165 3.47 -8.09 5.82
N ARG A 166 4.71 -8.08 5.34
CA ARG A 166 5.29 -6.95 4.57
C ARG A 166 4.42 -6.58 3.38
N TYR A 167 3.94 -7.58 2.63
CA TYR A 167 3.10 -7.36 1.46
C TYR A 167 1.69 -6.89 1.83
N ILE A 168 1.11 -7.38 2.93
CA ILE A 168 -0.19 -6.87 3.42
C ILE A 168 -0.07 -5.38 3.78
N PHE A 169 0.96 -5.02 4.54
CA PHE A 169 1.24 -3.63 4.90
C PHE A 169 1.41 -2.74 3.65
N LEU A 170 2.21 -3.19 2.67
CA LEU A 170 2.42 -2.44 1.43
C LEU A 170 1.12 -2.30 0.63
N MET A 171 0.33 -3.37 0.45
CA MET A 171 -0.95 -3.28 -0.25
C MET A 171 -1.92 -2.30 0.42
N ASN A 172 -2.06 -2.36 1.75
CA ASN A 172 -2.92 -1.44 2.49
C ASN A 172 -2.53 0.02 2.28
N ASN A 173 -1.23 0.33 2.32
CA ASN A 173 -0.76 1.71 2.19
C ASN A 173 -0.79 2.20 0.74
N ILE A 174 -0.33 1.40 -0.23
CA ILE A 174 -0.35 1.79 -1.65
C ILE A 174 -1.78 1.93 -2.16
N LEU A 175 -2.70 1.04 -1.77
CA LEU A 175 -4.11 1.18 -2.15
C LEU A 175 -4.73 2.45 -1.55
N TYR A 176 -4.39 2.79 -0.31
CA TYR A 176 -4.82 4.05 0.30
C TYR A 176 -4.32 5.27 -0.49
N ILE A 177 -3.04 5.29 -0.89
CA ILE A 177 -2.46 6.35 -1.73
C ILE A 177 -3.23 6.43 -3.05
N VAL A 178 -3.42 5.31 -3.75
CA VAL A 178 -4.15 5.25 -5.03
C VAL A 178 -5.57 5.79 -4.90
N ASN A 179 -6.29 5.42 -3.84
CA ASN A 179 -7.65 5.92 -3.61
C ASN A 179 -7.63 7.43 -3.34
N LYS A 180 -6.70 7.94 -2.54
CA LYS A 180 -6.56 9.39 -2.31
C LYS A 180 -6.22 10.17 -3.59
N VAL A 181 -5.42 9.61 -4.47
CA VAL A 181 -5.13 10.21 -5.78
C VAL A 181 -6.38 10.23 -6.66
N LYS A 182 -7.12 9.11 -6.73
CA LYS A 182 -8.38 9.01 -7.48
C LYS A 182 -9.47 9.96 -6.99
N ASP A 183 -9.59 10.13 -5.69
CA ASP A 183 -10.65 10.93 -5.05
C ASP A 183 -10.33 12.44 -5.03
N SER A 184 -9.34 12.89 -5.80
CA SER A 184 -8.93 14.29 -5.84
C SER A 184 -8.38 14.69 -7.20
N GLU A 185 -8.17 16.00 -7.37
CA GLU A 185 -7.54 16.58 -8.56
C GLU A 185 -6.10 16.08 -8.80
N LEU A 186 -5.49 15.40 -7.82
CA LEU A 186 -4.24 14.65 -8.00
C LEU A 186 -4.33 13.62 -9.13
N GLY A 187 -5.50 13.02 -9.34
CA GLY A 187 -5.70 12.05 -10.43
C GLY A 187 -5.45 12.67 -11.80
N LYS A 188 -5.87 13.93 -12.00
CA LYS A 188 -5.62 14.67 -13.25
C LYS A 188 -4.15 15.06 -13.39
N LEU A 189 -3.52 15.46 -12.28
CA LEU A 189 -2.10 15.85 -12.25
C LEU A 189 -1.15 14.66 -12.51
N LEU A 190 -1.44 13.49 -11.95
CA LEU A 190 -0.58 12.30 -12.04
C LEU A 190 -0.90 11.41 -13.25
N GLY A 191 -2.14 11.50 -13.76
CA GLY A 191 -2.60 10.76 -14.92
C GLY A 191 -2.98 9.29 -14.65
N ASP A 192 -3.75 8.72 -15.57
CA ASP A 192 -4.27 7.36 -15.44
C ASP A 192 -3.18 6.28 -15.50
N ASP A 193 -2.07 6.54 -16.19
CA ASP A 193 -0.94 5.60 -16.24
C ASP A 193 -0.31 5.37 -14.88
N TRP A 194 -0.17 6.44 -14.08
CA TRP A 194 0.32 6.35 -12.72
C TRP A 194 -0.60 5.44 -11.89
N ILE A 195 -1.92 5.62 -12.00
CA ILE A 195 -2.93 4.80 -11.30
C ILE A 195 -2.84 3.34 -11.75
N ARG A 196 -2.75 3.08 -13.05
CA ARG A 196 -2.64 1.73 -13.62
C ARG A 196 -1.38 1.01 -13.11
N LYS A 197 -0.25 1.72 -13.07
CA LYS A 197 1.04 1.20 -12.58
C LYS A 197 0.94 0.76 -11.11
N HIS A 198 0.39 1.61 -10.24
CA HIS A 198 0.24 1.28 -8.81
C HIS A 198 -0.76 0.16 -8.57
N ARG A 199 -1.84 0.07 -9.36
CA ARG A 199 -2.75 -1.10 -9.31
C ARG A 199 -2.06 -2.39 -9.73
N SER A 200 -1.17 -2.33 -10.74
CA SER A 200 -0.35 -3.47 -11.12
C SER A 200 0.59 -3.89 -9.99
N GLN A 201 1.23 -2.93 -9.32
CA GLN A 201 2.10 -3.18 -8.17
C GLN A 201 1.35 -3.83 -7.00
N ILE A 202 0.13 -3.38 -6.69
CA ILE A 202 -0.72 -4.03 -5.66
C ILE A 202 -0.97 -5.51 -6.01
N ARG A 203 -1.28 -5.83 -7.27
CA ARG A 203 -1.44 -7.22 -7.73
C ARG A 203 -0.17 -8.05 -7.62
N GLN A 204 1.00 -7.44 -7.86
CA GLN A 204 2.30 -8.10 -7.66
C GLN A 204 2.55 -8.41 -6.18
N TYR A 205 2.19 -7.49 -5.27
CA TYR A 205 2.25 -7.73 -3.83
C TYR A 205 1.28 -8.83 -3.38
N ALA A 206 0.05 -8.86 -3.90
CA ALA A 206 -0.91 -9.95 -3.62
C ALA A 206 -0.35 -11.31 -4.07
N THR A 207 0.25 -11.37 -5.25
CA THR A 207 0.90 -12.59 -5.78
C THR A 207 2.08 -13.02 -4.90
N SER A 208 2.90 -12.06 -4.46
CA SER A 208 4.05 -12.32 -3.59
C SER A 208 3.62 -12.78 -2.19
N TYR A 209 2.58 -12.17 -1.62
CA TYR A 209 1.93 -12.60 -0.39
C TYR A 209 1.46 -14.06 -0.47
N LEU A 210 0.73 -14.41 -1.54
CA LEU A 210 0.23 -15.77 -1.74
C LEU A 210 1.37 -16.78 -1.83
N ARG A 211 2.42 -16.45 -2.57
CA ARG A 211 3.62 -17.30 -2.71
C ARG A 211 4.32 -17.48 -1.37
N THR A 212 4.50 -16.42 -0.58
CA THR A 212 5.21 -16.51 0.70
C THR A 212 4.40 -17.26 1.76
N SER A 213 3.09 -16.99 1.86
CA SER A 213 2.25 -17.59 2.90
C SER A 213 1.80 -19.01 2.56
N TRP A 214 1.24 -19.22 1.37
CA TRP A 214 0.43 -20.40 1.09
C TRP A 214 1.19 -21.54 0.39
N THR A 215 2.43 -21.30 -0.05
CA THR A 215 3.23 -22.34 -0.73
C THR A 215 3.42 -23.59 0.12
N LYS A 216 3.64 -23.45 1.44
CA LYS A 216 3.80 -24.59 2.36
C LYS A 216 2.51 -25.39 2.54
N VAL A 217 1.36 -24.71 2.60
CA VAL A 217 0.05 -25.39 2.67
C VAL A 217 -0.22 -26.12 1.37
N LEU A 218 -0.01 -25.46 0.23
CA LEU A 218 -0.25 -26.04 -1.09
C LEU A 218 0.72 -27.18 -1.40
N SER A 219 1.96 -27.15 -0.92
CA SER A 219 2.90 -28.26 -1.11
C SER A 219 2.47 -29.54 -0.39
N CYS A 220 1.80 -29.42 0.76
CA CYS A 220 1.24 -30.58 1.47
C CYS A 220 0.14 -31.29 0.66
N LEU A 221 -0.52 -30.56 -0.26
CA LEU A 221 -1.58 -31.05 -1.13
C LEU A 221 -1.08 -31.51 -2.50
N LYS A 222 0.22 -31.41 -2.79
CA LYS A 222 0.80 -31.91 -4.03
C LYS A 222 0.84 -33.43 -4.03
N ASP A 223 0.59 -33.98 -5.21
CA ASP A 223 0.74 -35.40 -5.49
C ASP A 223 2.18 -35.66 -5.90
N ASP A 224 3.03 -36.11 -4.96
CA ASP A 224 4.44 -36.44 -5.26
C ASP A 224 4.57 -37.84 -5.90
N GLY A 225 3.58 -38.26 -6.70
CA GLY A 225 3.55 -39.56 -7.35
C GLY A 225 3.16 -40.72 -6.44
N TYR A 226 2.41 -40.44 -5.36
CA TYR A 226 2.01 -41.47 -4.40
C TYR A 226 0.83 -42.34 -4.86
N ALA A 227 0.29 -42.13 -6.06
CA ALA A 227 -0.78 -43.00 -6.58
C ALA A 227 -0.70 -43.26 -8.09
N SER A 228 -0.25 -44.47 -8.42
CA SER A 228 -1.16 -45.42 -9.05
C SER A 228 -0.71 -46.85 -8.72
N GLY A 229 -1.40 -47.53 -7.78
CA GLY A 229 -1.39 -48.99 -7.70
C GLY A 229 -0.72 -49.72 -6.52
N SER A 230 -0.01 -49.07 -5.59
CA SER A 230 0.63 -49.78 -4.46
C SER A 230 0.04 -49.42 -3.10
N SER A 231 -0.81 -50.31 -2.58
CA SER A 231 -1.44 -50.27 -1.26
C SER A 231 -0.48 -50.64 -0.13
N SER A 232 0.76 -50.16 -0.17
CA SER A 232 1.75 -50.44 0.87
C SER A 232 1.40 -49.73 2.18
N SER A 233 1.78 -50.33 3.32
CA SER A 233 1.65 -49.68 4.63
C SER A 233 2.42 -48.35 4.70
N VAL A 234 3.52 -48.25 3.95
CA VAL A 234 4.38 -47.07 3.84
C VAL A 234 3.66 -45.90 3.15
N SER A 235 2.88 -46.14 2.09
CA SER A 235 2.11 -45.07 1.41
C SER A 235 0.99 -44.50 2.29
N LYS A 236 0.36 -45.34 3.13
CA LYS A 236 -0.65 -44.89 4.11
C LYS A 236 -0.06 -44.04 5.24
N VAL A 237 1.17 -44.30 5.67
CA VAL A 237 1.85 -43.49 6.70
C VAL A 237 2.21 -42.11 6.14
N ALA A 238 2.84 -42.07 4.95
CA ALA A 238 3.19 -40.81 4.28
C ALA A 238 1.93 -39.94 4.01
N LEU A 239 0.82 -40.56 3.62
CA LEU A 239 -0.44 -39.86 3.40
C LEU A 239 -1.00 -39.24 4.69
N LYS A 240 -0.97 -39.98 5.81
CA LYS A 240 -1.38 -39.46 7.13
C LYS A 240 -0.51 -38.28 7.56
N GLU A 241 0.79 -38.33 7.28
CA GLU A 241 1.71 -37.22 7.55
C GLU A 241 1.37 -35.99 6.72
N LYS A 242 1.02 -36.14 5.44
CA LYS A 242 0.57 -35.01 4.61
C LYS A 242 -0.68 -34.32 5.15
N PHE A 243 -1.71 -35.07 5.55
CA PHE A 243 -2.91 -34.49 6.17
C PHE A 243 -2.57 -33.76 7.49
N LYS A 244 -1.71 -34.37 8.32
CA LYS A 244 -1.26 -33.73 9.57
C LYS A 244 -0.48 -32.44 9.31
N ASN A 245 0.44 -32.46 8.35
CA ASN A 245 1.26 -31.30 7.98
C ASN A 245 0.40 -30.20 7.36
N PHE A 246 -0.59 -30.54 6.54
CA PHE A 246 -1.59 -29.60 6.04
C PHE A 246 -2.36 -28.95 7.20
N ASN A 247 -2.92 -29.73 8.12
CA ASN A 247 -3.68 -29.20 9.24
C ASN A 247 -2.84 -28.22 10.08
N LEU A 248 -1.59 -28.60 10.40
CA LEU A 248 -0.67 -27.75 11.15
C LEU A 248 -0.31 -26.46 10.41
N ALA A 249 0.00 -26.55 9.11
CA ALA A 249 0.35 -25.38 8.31
C ALA A 249 -0.84 -24.43 8.11
N PHE A 250 -2.04 -24.99 7.88
CA PHE A 250 -3.28 -24.21 7.75
C PHE A 250 -3.65 -23.52 9.06
N GLU A 251 -3.62 -24.24 10.18
CA GLU A 251 -3.95 -23.70 11.51
C GLU A 251 -3.00 -22.57 11.92
N GLU A 252 -1.70 -22.71 11.63
CA GLU A 252 -0.75 -21.65 11.92
C GLU A 252 -1.00 -20.39 11.08
N ILE A 253 -1.24 -20.55 9.77
CA ILE A 253 -1.60 -19.43 8.90
C ILE A 253 -2.90 -18.78 9.39
N TYR A 254 -3.93 -19.58 9.67
CA TYR A 254 -5.21 -19.06 10.14
C TYR A 254 -5.07 -18.29 11.46
N ARG A 255 -4.35 -18.86 12.43
CA ARG A 255 -4.09 -18.22 13.74
C ARG A 255 -3.35 -16.90 13.59
N VAL A 256 -2.35 -16.82 12.72
CA VAL A 256 -1.56 -15.60 12.52
C VAL A 256 -2.34 -14.57 11.70
N GLN A 257 -2.91 -14.97 10.57
CA GLN A 257 -3.47 -14.03 9.58
C GLN A 257 -4.88 -13.53 9.92
N THR A 258 -5.60 -14.18 10.84
CA THR A 258 -6.80 -13.61 11.46
C THR A 258 -6.49 -12.38 12.32
N THR A 259 -5.25 -12.25 12.82
CA THR A 259 -4.82 -11.05 13.57
C THR A 259 -4.49 -9.87 12.66
N TRP A 260 -4.26 -10.12 11.37
CA TRP A 260 -3.93 -9.09 10.39
C TRP A 260 -5.20 -8.38 9.92
N LYS A 261 -5.06 -7.14 9.45
CA LYS A 261 -6.18 -6.32 9.03
C LYS A 261 -5.95 -5.75 7.64
N VAL A 262 -6.92 -5.95 6.76
CA VAL A 262 -7.00 -5.29 5.46
C VAL A 262 -8.19 -4.33 5.50
N PRO A 263 -7.98 -3.02 5.72
CA PRO A 263 -9.09 -2.08 5.95
C PRO A 263 -10.03 -1.93 4.77
N ASP A 264 -9.51 -2.03 3.54
CA ASP A 264 -10.30 -1.94 2.32
C ASP A 264 -11.10 -3.24 2.08
N PRO A 265 -12.44 -3.19 2.03
CA PRO A 265 -13.26 -4.39 1.93
C PRO A 265 -13.11 -5.10 0.59
N GLN A 266 -12.88 -4.36 -0.50
CA GLN A 266 -12.72 -4.95 -1.83
C GLN A 266 -11.40 -5.72 -1.91
N LEU A 267 -10.28 -5.11 -1.51
CA LEU A 267 -8.98 -5.78 -1.47
C LEU A 267 -9.02 -7.00 -0.55
N ARG A 268 -9.70 -6.89 0.61
CA ARG A 268 -9.87 -7.99 1.54
C ARG A 268 -10.56 -9.18 0.88
N GLU A 269 -11.67 -8.92 0.20
CA GLU A 269 -12.44 -9.96 -0.47
C GLU A 269 -11.68 -10.56 -1.66
N GLU A 270 -11.00 -9.74 -2.46
CA GLU A 270 -10.14 -10.21 -3.56
C GLU A 270 -9.03 -11.14 -3.06
N LEU A 271 -8.41 -10.84 -1.92
CA LEU A 271 -7.42 -11.72 -1.29
C LEU A 271 -8.04 -13.04 -0.83
N ARG A 272 -9.21 -13.01 -0.18
CA ARG A 272 -9.93 -14.22 0.28
C ARG A 272 -10.33 -15.12 -0.88
N ILE A 273 -10.87 -14.53 -1.95
CA ILE A 273 -11.22 -15.25 -3.17
C ILE A 273 -9.97 -15.89 -3.76
N SER A 274 -8.87 -15.13 -3.92
CA SER A 274 -7.64 -15.66 -4.52
C SER A 274 -7.00 -16.79 -3.71
N ILE A 275 -7.11 -16.76 -2.38
CA ILE A 275 -6.69 -17.86 -1.52
C ILE A 275 -7.61 -19.07 -1.73
N SER A 276 -8.93 -18.86 -1.68
CA SER A 276 -9.96 -19.89 -1.79
C SER A 276 -9.87 -20.64 -3.13
N GLU A 277 -9.71 -19.91 -4.23
CA GLU A 277 -9.54 -20.46 -5.58
C GLU A 277 -8.31 -21.37 -5.72
N LYS A 278 -7.29 -21.20 -4.87
CA LYS A 278 -6.09 -22.05 -4.88
C LYS A 278 -6.19 -23.20 -3.89
N VAL A 279 -6.65 -22.94 -2.67
CA VAL A 279 -6.62 -23.90 -1.57
C VAL A 279 -7.78 -24.89 -1.66
N ILE A 280 -8.99 -24.42 -1.93
CA ILE A 280 -10.19 -25.28 -1.90
C ILE A 280 -10.14 -26.34 -3.01
N PRO A 281 -9.87 -26.01 -4.29
CA PRO A 281 -9.79 -27.03 -5.34
C PRO A 281 -8.65 -28.03 -5.10
N ALA A 282 -7.49 -27.56 -4.62
CA ALA A 282 -6.37 -28.43 -4.29
C ALA A 282 -6.74 -29.40 -3.16
N TYR A 283 -7.41 -28.92 -2.11
CA TYR A 283 -7.85 -29.75 -0.98
C TYR A 283 -8.93 -30.75 -1.40
N ARG A 284 -9.95 -30.31 -2.16
CA ARG A 284 -11.01 -31.19 -2.69
C ARG A 284 -10.42 -32.32 -3.54
N SER A 285 -9.47 -32.00 -4.42
CA SER A 285 -8.79 -33.00 -5.26
C SER A 285 -7.99 -33.99 -4.42
N PHE A 286 -7.20 -33.50 -3.47
CA PHE A 286 -6.41 -34.34 -2.57
C PHE A 286 -7.29 -35.25 -1.71
N MET A 287 -8.34 -34.71 -1.11
CA MET A 287 -9.30 -35.46 -0.30
C MET A 287 -10.08 -36.48 -1.14
N GLY A 288 -10.51 -36.14 -2.35
CA GLY A 288 -11.23 -37.08 -3.23
C GLY A 288 -10.37 -38.28 -3.66
N ARG A 289 -9.06 -38.07 -3.89
CA ARG A 289 -8.14 -39.15 -4.29
C ARG A 289 -7.73 -40.06 -3.14
N PHE A 290 -7.56 -39.50 -1.94
CA PHE A 290 -6.89 -40.17 -0.84
C PHE A 290 -7.77 -40.36 0.42
N GLY A 291 -8.92 -39.68 0.50
CA GLY A 291 -9.82 -39.71 1.65
C GLY A 291 -10.38 -41.10 1.93
N SER A 292 -10.85 -41.81 0.91
CA SER A 292 -11.39 -43.17 1.03
C SER A 292 -10.37 -44.18 1.55
N GLN A 293 -9.07 -43.96 1.30
CA GLN A 293 -7.98 -44.81 1.79
C GLN A 293 -7.73 -44.65 3.31
N LEU A 294 -8.21 -43.55 3.89
CA LEU A 294 -8.10 -43.22 5.31
C LEU A 294 -9.42 -43.41 6.08
N GLU A 295 -10.56 -43.28 5.41
CA GLU A 295 -11.91 -43.50 5.96
C GLU A 295 -12.16 -44.95 6.40
N GLY A 296 -11.50 -45.93 5.77
CA GLY A 296 -11.60 -47.34 6.17
C GLY A 296 -10.91 -47.71 7.50
N GLY A 297 -10.26 -46.77 8.19
CA GLY A 297 -9.57 -47.00 9.47
C GLY A 297 -10.33 -46.42 10.67
N ARG A 298 -10.23 -47.06 11.85
CA ARG A 298 -10.92 -46.69 13.12
C ARG A 298 -10.65 -45.26 13.66
N HIS A 299 -9.89 -44.41 12.94
CA HIS A 299 -9.46 -43.08 13.37
C HIS A 299 -9.45 -42.03 12.24
N ALA A 300 -10.32 -42.13 11.23
CA ALA A 300 -10.36 -41.21 10.09
C ALA A 300 -10.47 -39.72 10.49
N THR A 301 -11.28 -39.42 11.51
CA THR A 301 -11.47 -38.07 12.09
C THR A 301 -10.24 -37.49 12.76
N LYS A 302 -9.22 -38.31 13.08
CA LYS A 302 -7.94 -37.84 13.65
C LYS A 302 -7.05 -37.18 12.59
N TYR A 303 -7.28 -37.49 11.30
CA TYR A 303 -6.42 -37.04 10.20
C TYR A 303 -7.14 -36.05 9.28
N ILE A 304 -8.41 -36.32 8.95
CA ILE A 304 -9.25 -35.42 8.16
C ILE A 304 -10.03 -34.54 9.14
N LYS A 305 -9.47 -33.36 9.46
CA LYS A 305 -10.02 -32.42 10.45
C LYS A 305 -11.04 -31.45 9.87
N TYR A 306 -10.90 -31.09 8.59
CA TYR A 306 -11.70 -30.08 7.91
C TYR A 306 -12.41 -30.69 6.71
N MET A 307 -13.68 -30.38 6.52
CA MET A 307 -14.35 -30.51 5.22
C MET A 307 -14.03 -29.29 4.35
N PRO A 308 -14.18 -29.38 3.02
CA PRO A 308 -13.98 -28.24 2.14
C PRO A 308 -14.79 -27.00 2.54
N ASP A 309 -16.02 -27.21 3.01
CA ASP A 309 -16.91 -26.13 3.46
C ASP A 309 -16.40 -25.48 4.76
N ASP A 310 -15.76 -26.25 5.65
CA ASP A 310 -15.14 -25.72 6.87
C ASP A 310 -13.95 -24.82 6.52
N LEU A 311 -13.15 -25.22 5.52
CA LEU A 311 -12.03 -24.40 5.03
C LEU A 311 -12.54 -23.10 4.41
N GLU A 312 -13.61 -23.14 3.62
CA GLU A 312 -14.21 -21.94 3.03
C GLU A 312 -14.68 -20.95 4.11
N TYR A 313 -15.33 -21.47 5.16
CA TYR A 313 -15.72 -20.67 6.32
C TYR A 313 -14.49 -20.00 6.99
N HIS A 314 -13.44 -20.77 7.30
CA HIS A 314 -12.23 -20.22 7.91
C HIS A 314 -11.51 -19.20 7.01
N LEU A 315 -11.44 -19.45 5.70
CA LEU A 315 -10.82 -18.50 4.77
C LEU A 315 -11.58 -17.18 4.70
N SER A 316 -12.91 -17.21 4.87
CA SER A 316 -13.74 -16.00 4.91
C SER A 316 -13.49 -15.11 6.14
N ASP A 317 -12.92 -15.64 7.22
CA ASP A 317 -12.61 -14.90 8.45
C ASP A 317 -11.24 -14.20 8.41
N LEU A 318 -10.40 -14.47 7.40
CA LEU A 318 -9.05 -13.89 7.30
C LEU A 318 -9.08 -12.37 7.13
N PHE A 319 -8.10 -11.67 7.71
CA PHE A 319 -7.87 -10.23 7.54
C PHE A 319 -8.91 -9.27 8.14
N GLU A 320 -9.84 -9.75 8.98
CA GLU A 320 -10.73 -8.85 9.75
C GLU A 320 -9.97 -8.04 10.83
N GLY A 321 -8.80 -8.51 11.24
CA GLY A 321 -8.04 -8.02 12.38
C GLY A 321 -8.50 -8.67 13.68
N LEU A 322 -7.79 -8.36 14.78
CA LEU A 322 -8.23 -8.73 16.13
C LEU A 322 -9.59 -8.06 16.43
N LEU A 323 -10.68 -8.74 16.09
CA LEU A 323 -12.00 -8.46 16.59
C LEU A 323 -11.97 -8.76 18.09
N GLY A 324 -12.22 -7.74 18.92
CA GLY A 324 -12.55 -7.97 20.32
C GLY A 324 -13.73 -8.95 20.37
N LEU A 325 -13.45 -10.17 20.83
CA LEU A 325 -14.38 -11.24 21.20
C LEU A 325 -15.87 -10.93 21.00
N THR A 326 -16.37 -10.97 19.77
CA THR A 326 -17.80 -11.21 19.54
C THR A 326 -17.93 -12.63 19.01
N PRO A 327 -18.42 -13.58 19.82
CA PRO A 327 -18.62 -14.95 19.37
C PRO A 327 -19.69 -14.95 18.28
N ARG A 328 -19.31 -15.21 17.02
CA ARG A 328 -20.28 -15.66 16.02
C ARG A 328 -20.66 -17.09 16.36
N LYS A 329 -21.96 -17.30 16.59
CA LYS A 329 -22.57 -18.55 17.03
C LYS A 329 -22.09 -19.72 16.18
N SER A 330 -21.46 -20.70 16.83
CA SER A 330 -21.25 -22.03 16.26
C SER A 330 -22.61 -22.65 15.93
N LEU A 331 -22.92 -22.82 14.64
CA LEU A 331 -23.96 -23.76 14.24
C LEU A 331 -23.42 -25.18 14.45
N VAL A 332 -23.63 -25.69 15.64
CA VAL A 332 -23.58 -27.14 15.89
C VAL A 332 -24.74 -27.75 15.11
N ARG A 333 -24.44 -28.32 13.94
CA ARG A 333 -25.40 -29.13 13.18
C ARG A 333 -25.59 -30.45 13.94
N GLY A 334 -26.54 -30.46 14.86
CA GLY A 334 -27.03 -31.68 15.49
C GLY A 334 -27.65 -32.59 14.44
N ARG A 335 -27.01 -33.73 14.16
CA ARG A 335 -27.67 -34.85 13.50
C ARG A 335 -28.64 -35.46 14.51
N ALA A 336 -29.93 -35.17 14.35
CA ALA A 336 -30.97 -35.98 14.94
C ALA A 336 -31.09 -37.29 14.14
N GLN A 337 -30.93 -38.40 14.84
CA GLN A 337 -31.39 -39.71 14.40
C GLN A 337 -32.92 -39.69 14.34
N VAL A 338 -33.49 -40.13 13.23
CA VAL A 338 -34.65 -41.03 13.20
C VAL A 338 -34.41 -42.03 12.07
#